data_AF-A0A1M3HCY4-F1
#
_entry.id   AF-A0A1M3HCY4-F1
#
_cell.length_a   1.000
_cell.length_b   1.000
_cell.length_c   1.000
_cell.angle_alpha   90.00
_cell.angle_beta   90.00
_cell.angle_gamma   90.00
#
_symmetry.space_group_name_H-M   'P 1'
#
loop_
_entity.id
_entity.type
_entity.pdbx_description
1 polymer ?
#
loop_
_entity_poly.entity_id
_entity_poly.type
_entity_poly.pdbx_seq_one_letter_code
_entity_poly.pdbx_strand_id
1 'polypeptide(L)'
;MTAQVDVEFSNSMTEANKQLKSRFLYCYDIPNAAALADYLDRVIDDYNNRPHHVLGGLTPMEVLNGKQINQSLIQHSSTRARLIRMAENNAAKCCHHSF
;
A
#
# COMPACT_ATOMS: atom_id res chain seq x y z
N MET A 1 20.14 19.13 26.85
CA MET A 1 20.17 19.58 25.45
C MET A 1 21.07 18.60 24.70
N THR A 2 20.52 17.45 24.30
CA THR A 2 21.27 16.45 23.51
C THR A 2 21.24 16.90 22.06
N ALA A 3 22.40 17.24 21.52
CA ALA A 3 22.56 17.57 20.11
C ALA A 3 22.03 16.42 19.26
N GLN A 4 20.96 16.67 18.50
CA GLN A 4 20.63 15.84 17.35
C GLN A 4 21.77 16.03 16.36
N VAL A 5 22.70 15.09 16.36
CA VAL A 5 23.65 14.96 15.25
C VAL A 5 22.80 14.58 14.06
N ASP A 6 22.60 15.51 13.14
CA ASP A 6 21.88 15.26 11.90
C ASP A 6 22.72 14.25 11.12
N VAL A 7 22.29 12.99 11.11
CA VAL A 7 23.00 11.93 10.41
C VAL A 7 22.65 12.08 8.93
N GLU A 8 23.60 12.56 8.14
CA GLU A 8 23.46 12.81 6.68
C GLU A 8 23.21 11.53 5.84
N PHE A 9 23.13 10.35 6.46
CA PHE A 9 22.86 9.10 5.76
C PHE A 9 21.37 8.85 5.63
N SER A 10 20.96 8.47 4.40
CA SER A 10 19.60 8.05 4.07
C SER A 10 19.22 6.81 4.90
N ASN A 11 18.50 7.02 6.00
CA ASN A 11 17.89 5.95 6.80
C ASN A 11 16.81 5.16 6.02
N SER A 12 16.63 5.42 4.72
CA SER A 12 15.62 4.82 3.86
C SER A 12 15.67 3.29 3.86
N MET A 13 16.86 2.68 3.75
CA MET A 13 17.01 1.22 3.74
C MET A 13 16.66 0.58 5.09
N THR A 14 17.09 1.21 6.19
CA THR A 14 16.78 0.76 7.55
C THR A 14 15.29 0.89 7.85
N GLU A 15 14.67 2.01 7.45
CA GLU A 15 13.24 2.21 7.60
C GLU A 15 12.43 1.26 6.70
N ALA A 16 12.89 0.96 5.48
CA ALA A 16 12.26 -0.05 4.62
C ALA A 16 12.27 -1.45 5.28
N ASN A 17 13.41 -1.87 5.84
CA ASN A 17 13.52 -3.13 6.58
C ASN A 17 12.57 -3.18 7.79
N LYS A 18 12.45 -2.07 8.52
CA LYS A 18 11.50 -1.94 9.62
C LYS A 18 10.06 -2.08 9.15
N GLN A 19 9.69 -1.49 8.00
CA GLN A 19 8.35 -1.66 7.43
C GLN A 19 8.07 -3.12 7.04
N LEU A 20 9.01 -3.79 6.35
CA LEU A 20 8.87 -5.20 5.97
C LEU A 20 8.69 -6.09 7.21
N LYS A 21 9.51 -5.87 8.24
CA LYS A 21 9.41 -6.64 9.49
C LYS A 21 8.09 -6.41 10.22
N SER A 22 7.73 -5.16 10.49
CA SER A 22 6.58 -4.83 11.32
C SER A 22 5.23 -5.03 10.63
N ARG A 23 5.14 -4.79 9.32
CA ARG A 23 3.85 -4.83 8.60
C ARG A 23 3.57 -6.15 7.89
N PHE A 24 4.61 -6.91 7.55
CA PHE A 24 4.44 -8.13 6.74
C PHE A 24 4.89 -9.37 7.52
N LEU A 25 6.16 -9.43 7.93
CA LEU A 25 6.72 -10.62 8.57
C LEU A 25 6.11 -10.92 9.95
N TYR A 26 5.68 -9.88 10.68
CA TYR A 26 5.03 -10.05 12.00
C TYR A 26 3.73 -10.87 11.95
N CYS A 27 3.09 -10.99 10.78
CA CYS A 27 1.86 -11.76 10.62
C CYS A 27 2.09 -13.27 10.48
N TYR A 28 3.34 -13.73 10.37
CA TYR A 28 3.67 -15.13 10.13
C TYR A 28 4.37 -15.75 11.34
N ASP A 29 4.07 -17.01 11.61
CA ASP A 29 4.87 -17.84 12.49
C ASP A 29 6.07 -18.37 11.70
N ILE A 30 7.27 -17.90 12.03
CA ILE A 30 8.51 -18.17 11.30
C ILE A 30 9.43 -19.00 12.22
N PRO A 31 9.42 -20.33 12.11
CA PRO A 31 10.09 -21.20 13.08
C PRO A 31 11.61 -21.29 12.89
N ASN A 32 12.12 -20.98 11.71
CA ASN A 32 13.54 -21.11 11.38
C ASN A 32 13.94 -20.21 10.20
N ALA A 33 15.26 -20.13 9.96
CA ALA A 33 15.83 -19.28 8.92
C ALA A 33 15.48 -19.71 7.49
N ALA A 34 15.27 -21.00 7.22
CA ALA A 34 14.85 -21.47 5.90
C ALA A 34 13.42 -20.99 5.58
N ALA A 35 12.51 -21.13 6.55
CA ALA A 35 11.15 -20.60 6.44
C ALA A 35 11.15 -19.07 6.30
N LEU A 36 12.06 -18.37 7.00
CA LEU A 36 12.20 -16.92 6.85
C LEU A 36 12.54 -16.53 5.41
N ALA A 37 13.45 -17.24 4.75
CA ALA A 37 13.81 -16.96 3.36
C ALA A 37 12.59 -17.10 2.43
N ASP A 38 11.83 -18.18 2.58
CA ASP A 38 10.61 -18.43 1.78
C ASP A 38 9.54 -17.34 1.98
N TYR A 39 9.33 -16.90 3.23
CA TYR A 39 8.39 -15.82 3.52
C TYR A 39 8.90 -14.47 3.03
N LEU A 40 10.21 -14.23 3.11
CA LEU A 40 10.82 -12.97 2.71
C LEU A 40 10.63 -12.73 1.21
N ASP A 41 10.80 -13.75 0.37
CA ASP A 41 10.58 -13.63 -1.08
C ASP A 41 9.14 -13.21 -1.40
N ARG A 42 8.15 -13.82 -0.72
CA ARG A 42 6.74 -13.46 -0.87
C ARG A 42 6.44 -12.04 -0.39
N VAL A 43 7.04 -11.66 0.73
CA VAL A 43 6.85 -10.33 1.33
C VAL A 43 7.48 -9.23 0.48
N ILE A 44 8.65 -9.48 -0.11
CA ILE A 44 9.29 -8.55 -1.03
C ILE A 44 8.45 -8.37 -2.29
N ASP A 45 7.94 -9.47 -2.87
CA ASP A 45 7.06 -9.42 -4.04
C ASP A 45 5.77 -8.63 -3.74
N ASP A 46 5.09 -8.94 -2.63
CA ASP A 46 3.88 -8.21 -2.20
C ASP A 46 4.20 -6.74 -1.95
N TYR A 47 5.27 -6.41 -1.23
CA TYR A 47 5.64 -5.01 -0.95
C TYR A 47 5.85 -4.20 -2.24
N ASN A 48 6.58 -4.78 -3.21
CA ASN A 48 6.93 -4.11 -4.47
C ASN A 48 5.76 -3.99 -5.44
N ASN A 49 4.78 -4.90 -5.37
CA ASN A 49 3.60 -4.93 -6.25
C ASN A 49 2.32 -4.42 -5.59
N ARG A 50 2.33 -4.13 -4.29
CA ARG A 50 1.21 -3.53 -3.59
C ARG A 50 1.19 -2.01 -3.84
N PRO A 51 0.03 -1.40 -4.08
CA PRO A 51 -0.12 0.06 -4.13
C PRO A 51 0.15 0.75 -2.79
N HIS A 52 0.88 1.87 -2.80
CA HIS A 52 1.16 2.67 -1.59
C HIS A 52 0.54 4.06 -1.68
N HIS A 53 -0.13 4.49 -0.61
CA HIS A 53 -0.74 5.81 -0.54
C HIS A 53 0.27 6.96 -0.71
N VAL A 54 1.48 6.82 -0.13
CA VAL A 54 2.56 7.82 -0.27
C VAL A 54 3.07 7.96 -1.69
N LEU A 55 2.86 6.93 -2.53
CA LEU A 55 3.16 6.93 -3.96
C LEU A 55 1.91 7.25 -4.79
N GLY A 56 0.90 7.87 -4.17
CA GLY A 56 -0.39 8.23 -4.77
C GLY A 56 -1.18 7.05 -5.35
N GLY A 57 -0.99 5.85 -4.79
CA GLY A 57 -1.65 4.62 -5.23
C GLY A 57 -0.88 3.85 -6.30
N LEU A 58 0.35 4.24 -6.63
CA LEU A 58 1.26 3.40 -7.42
C LEU A 58 1.97 2.37 -6.54
N THR A 59 2.44 1.30 -7.15
CA THR A 59 3.35 0.34 -6.50
C THR A 59 4.78 0.85 -6.52
N PRO A 60 5.67 0.43 -5.60
CA PRO A 60 7.09 0.76 -5.65
C PRO A 60 7.72 0.39 -6.99
N MET A 61 7.34 -0.77 -7.56
CA MET A 61 7.85 -1.21 -8.85
C MET A 61 7.41 -0.32 -10.00
N GLU A 62 6.17 0.18 -9.98
CA GLU A 62 5.66 1.13 -10.97
C GLU A 62 6.41 2.45 -10.93
N VAL A 63 6.66 2.99 -9.73
CA VAL A 63 7.43 4.22 -9.55
C VAL A 63 8.88 4.03 -10.00
N LEU A 64 9.51 2.90 -9.64
CA LEU A 64 10.86 2.54 -10.09
C LEU A 64 10.95 2.49 -11.62
N ASN A 65 9.91 1.95 -12.28
CA ASN A 65 9.81 1.91 -13.73
C ASN A 65 9.40 3.26 -14.37
N GLY A 66 9.31 4.33 -13.60
CA GLY A 66 9.04 5.69 -14.08
C GLY A 66 7.57 6.00 -14.36
N LYS A 67 6.63 5.16 -13.90
CA LYS A 67 5.20 5.44 -14.02
C LYS A 67 4.86 6.69 -13.21
N GLN A 68 4.15 7.62 -13.84
CA GLN A 68 3.70 8.85 -13.20
C GLN A 68 2.19 8.85 -13.03
N ILE A 69 1.73 9.46 -11.95
CA ILE A 69 0.30 9.66 -11.70
C ILE A 69 -0.20 10.83 -12.53
N ASN A 70 -1.25 10.59 -13.30
CA ASN A 70 -2.07 11.66 -13.83
C ASN A 70 -3.22 11.97 -12.86
N GLN A 71 -3.02 12.97 -12.01
CA GLN A 71 -3.99 13.36 -10.98
C GLN A 71 -5.36 13.73 -11.57
N SER A 72 -5.38 14.38 -12.74
CA SER A 72 -6.63 14.75 -13.41
C SER A 72 -7.46 13.52 -13.81
N LEU A 73 -6.81 12.50 -14.36
CA LEU A 73 -7.47 11.24 -14.73
C LEU A 73 -7.99 10.49 -13.51
N ILE A 74 -7.23 10.46 -12.41
CA ILE A 74 -7.67 9.86 -11.15
C ILE A 74 -8.90 10.59 -10.62
N GLN A 75 -8.90 11.93 -10.60
CA GLN A 75 -10.03 12.71 -10.14
C GLN A 75 -11.28 12.46 -11.00
N HIS A 76 -11.15 12.48 -12.33
CA HIS A 76 -12.27 12.18 -13.24
C HIS A 76 -12.82 10.78 -13.04
N SER A 77 -11.96 9.77 -12.93
CA SER A 77 -12.36 8.38 -12.68
C SER A 77 -13.06 8.21 -11.33
N SER A 78 -12.57 8.87 -10.28
CA SER A 78 -13.14 8.84 -8.93
C SER A 78 -14.53 9.48 -8.88
N THR A 79 -14.69 10.65 -9.52
CA THR A 79 -15.99 11.31 -9.67
C THR A 79 -16.96 10.42 -10.44
N ARG A 80 -16.52 9.83 -11.56
CA ARG A 80 -17.35 8.92 -12.36
C ARG A 80 -17.79 7.69 -11.55
N ALA A 81 -16.87 7.03 -10.87
CA ALA A 81 -17.17 5.87 -10.03
C ALA A 81 -18.14 6.22 -8.89
N ARG A 82 -18.03 7.42 -8.30
CA ARG A 82 -19.00 7.93 -7.33
C ARG A 82 -20.40 8.06 -7.93
N LEU A 83 -20.52 8.67 -9.10
CA LEU A 83 -21.81 8.83 -9.79
C LEU A 83 -22.44 7.48 -10.13
N ILE A 84 -21.66 6.52 -10.61
CA ILE A 84 -22.11 5.16 -10.91
C ILE A 84 -22.65 4.50 -9.64
N ARG A 85 -21.89 4.49 -8.53
CA ARG A 85 -22.35 3.91 -7.26
C ARG A 85 -23.65 4.54 -6.75
N MET A 86 -23.80 5.87 -6.88
CA MET A 86 -25.02 6.55 -6.47
C MET A 86 -26.22 6.13 -7.33
N ALA A 87 -26.03 6.03 -8.65
CA ALA A 87 -27.08 5.56 -9.56
C ALA A 87 -27.47 4.10 -9.27
N GLU A 88 -26.50 3.22 -9.07
CA GLU A 88 -26.71 1.82 -8.70
C GLU A 88 -27.44 1.70 -7.36
N ASN A 89 -27.01 2.42 -6.32
CA ASN A 89 -27.66 2.42 -5.01
C ASN A 89 -29.09 2.98 -5.06
N ASN A 90 -29.35 4.00 -5.88
CA ASN A 90 -30.69 4.56 -6.04
C ASN A 90 -31.61 3.63 -6.86
N ALA A 91 -31.04 2.88 -7.82
CA ALA A 91 -31.77 1.87 -8.59
C ALA A 91 -32.03 0.60 -7.78
N ALA A 92 -31.13 0.27 -6.86
CA ALA A 92 -31.31 -0.80 -5.89
C ALA A 92 -32.44 -0.41 -4.93
N LYS A 93 -33.61 -1.04 -5.08
CA LYS A 93 -34.65 -0.98 -4.05
C LYS A 93 -34.09 -1.65 -2.80
N CYS A 94 -33.83 -0.86 -1.76
CA CYS A 94 -33.57 -1.41 -0.44
C CYS A 94 -34.66 -2.42 -0.10
N CYS A 95 -34.30 -3.68 0.12
CA CYS A 95 -35.23 -4.69 0.60
C CYS A 95 -35.67 -4.27 2.00
N HIS A 96 -36.88 -3.70 2.12
CA HIS A 96 -37.55 -3.45 3.39
C HIS A 96 -37.54 -4.74 4.21
N HIS A 97 -36.63 -4.84 5.17
CA HIS A 97 -36.82 -5.73 6.31
C HIS A 97 -37.51 -4.88 7.36
N SER A 98 -38.83 -5.06 7.48
CA SER A 98 -39.60 -4.58 8.61
C SER A 98 -39.25 -5.48 9.81
N PHE A 99 -38.74 -4.88 10.88
CA PHE A 99 -38.63 -5.53 12.19
C PHE A 99 -39.99 -5.53 12.89
#